data_AF-A0A951ZLI2-F1
#
_entry.id   AF-A0A951ZLI2-F1
#
_cell.length_a   1.000
_cell.length_b   1.000
_cell.length_c   1.000
_cell.angle_alpha   90.00
_cell.angle_beta   90.00
_cell.angle_gamma   90.00
#
_symmetry.space_group_name_H-M   'P 1'
#
loop_
_entity.id
_entity.type
_entity.pdbx_description
1 polymer ?
#
loop_
_entity_poly.entity_id
_entity_poly.type
_entity_poly.pdbx_seq_one_letter_code
_entity_poly.pdbx_strand_id
1 'polypeptide(L)'
;MNKKIFTVLLMSMMFHFGFSQTPADCIGALPICDTIYTLPYLPREADIYKGEINPNISCLATYDQSGRWYKFASTGPGELNFTLHPIDSTYDFDWALFNLSNSDCSEIWSNPSIALACNFYGVQGNNGHTGANGLPGGANTASILTDTATIFYLYVSSYFLHDNDSLGYTLDFSQTTFDFEVCSVISVEETPVDQSFLLYPKPASDFIYFNFNKPFLSWHILNLQGAIICSSETHNSQMISLESYPNGIYIFEIQTSESVLSKKFVINK
;
A
#
# COMPACT_ATOMS: atom_id res chain seq x y z
N MET A 1 41.53 -33.37 41.18
CA MET A 1 41.67 -32.30 40.18
C MET A 1 40.68 -32.60 39.03
N ASN A 2 39.40 -32.26 39.19
CA ASN A 2 38.35 -32.58 38.21
C ASN A 2 37.66 -31.28 37.77
N LYS A 3 38.06 -30.74 36.61
CA LYS A 3 37.38 -29.61 35.96
C LYS A 3 36.18 -30.15 35.18
N LYS A 4 34.96 -29.82 35.62
CA LYS A 4 33.74 -30.00 34.81
C LYS A 4 33.71 -28.88 33.77
N ILE A 5 33.79 -29.27 32.50
CA ILE A 5 33.67 -28.37 31.34
C ILE A 5 32.18 -28.10 31.14
N PHE A 6 31.78 -26.83 31.28
CA PHE A 6 30.43 -26.36 30.98
C PHE A 6 30.41 -25.95 29.50
N THR A 7 29.81 -26.78 28.66
CA THR A 7 29.59 -26.46 27.24
C THR A 7 28.41 -25.48 27.15
N VAL A 8 28.70 -24.21 26.86
CA VAL A 8 27.67 -23.19 26.61
C VAL A 8 27.23 -23.32 25.16
N LEU A 9 25.97 -23.70 24.95
CA LEU A 9 25.32 -23.75 23.63
C LEU A 9 24.95 -22.30 23.24
N LEU A 10 25.67 -21.71 22.28
CA LEU A 10 25.39 -20.38 21.76
C LEU A 10 24.21 -20.49 20.76
N MET A 11 22.99 -20.20 21.21
CA MET A 11 21.81 -20.13 20.34
C MET A 11 21.84 -18.78 19.60
N SER A 12 22.21 -18.83 18.32
CA SER A 12 22.18 -17.69 17.40
C SER A 12 20.74 -17.17 17.27
N MET A 13 20.47 -16.02 17.88
CA MET A 13 19.25 -15.24 17.66
C MET A 13 19.37 -14.58 16.28
N MET A 14 18.73 -15.16 15.26
CA MET A 14 18.55 -14.47 13.98
C MET A 14 17.56 -13.33 14.19
N PHE A 15 18.09 -12.11 14.30
CA PHE A 15 17.30 -10.89 14.21
C PHE A 15 16.65 -10.82 12.83
N HIS A 16 15.35 -11.10 12.77
CA HIS A 16 14.54 -10.85 11.59
C HIS A 16 14.19 -9.36 11.61
N PHE A 17 14.83 -8.58 10.75
CA PHE A 17 14.37 -7.24 10.43
C PHE A 17 13.04 -7.37 9.67
N GLY A 18 11.92 -7.05 10.33
CA GLY A 18 10.65 -6.90 9.64
C GLY A 18 10.65 -5.58 8.87
N PHE A 19 10.70 -5.65 7.55
CA PHE A 19 10.47 -4.48 6.70
C PHE A 19 8.97 -4.16 6.70
N SER A 20 8.60 -2.91 6.96
CA SER A 20 7.24 -2.43 6.72
C SER A 20 7.04 -2.35 5.21
N GLN A 21 6.08 -3.08 4.65
CA GLN A 21 5.73 -2.99 3.24
C GLN A 21 5.00 -1.67 2.98
N THR A 22 5.35 -0.98 1.91
CA THR A 22 4.64 0.23 1.48
C THR A 22 3.95 -0.02 0.14
N PRO A 23 2.81 0.62 -0.15
CA PRO A 23 2.19 0.59 -1.47
C PRO A 23 3.07 1.10 -2.62
N ALA A 24 4.24 1.68 -2.30
CA ALA A 24 5.23 2.09 -3.28
C ALA A 24 6.07 0.91 -3.81
N ASP A 25 6.03 -0.27 -3.17
CA ASP A 25 6.70 -1.49 -3.63
C ASP A 25 5.71 -2.53 -4.17
N CYS A 26 6.16 -3.37 -5.12
CA CYS A 26 5.30 -4.37 -5.73
C CYS A 26 4.74 -5.36 -4.70
N ILE A 27 5.52 -5.72 -3.67
CA ILE A 27 5.09 -6.68 -2.65
C ILE A 27 3.91 -6.13 -1.83
N GLY A 28 3.91 -4.84 -1.56
CA GLY A 28 2.93 -4.06 -0.81
C GLY A 28 1.81 -3.49 -1.66
N ALA A 29 1.70 -3.92 -2.92
CA ALA A 29 0.66 -3.47 -3.85
C ALA A 29 -0.74 -3.50 -3.22
N LEU A 30 -1.46 -2.38 -3.37
CA LEU A 30 -2.80 -2.23 -2.81
C LEU A 30 -3.81 -3.05 -3.60
N PRO A 31 -4.64 -3.86 -2.93
CA PRO A 31 -5.65 -4.61 -3.64
C PRO A 31 -6.76 -3.66 -4.14
N ILE A 32 -7.17 -3.82 -5.41
CA ILE A 32 -8.37 -3.18 -5.97
C ILE A 32 -9.41 -4.27 -6.19
N CYS A 33 -10.58 -4.07 -5.59
CA CYS A 33 -11.70 -5.02 -5.67
C CYS A 33 -13.03 -4.36 -6.02
N ASP A 34 -13.00 -3.04 -6.22
CA ASP A 34 -14.14 -2.26 -6.70
C ASP A 34 -13.93 -1.89 -8.16
N THR A 35 -15.05 -1.76 -8.88
CA THR A 35 -15.06 -1.30 -10.26
C THR A 35 -14.50 0.11 -10.42
N ILE A 36 -14.60 0.94 -9.38
CA ILE A 36 -14.06 2.30 -9.36
C ILE A 36 -13.17 2.45 -8.12
N TYR A 37 -11.93 2.86 -8.31
CA TYR A 37 -11.00 3.15 -7.23
C TYR A 37 -10.46 4.57 -7.36
N THR A 38 -10.51 5.36 -6.29
CA THR A 38 -10.01 6.75 -6.30
C THR A 38 -8.91 6.93 -5.28
N LEU A 39 -7.75 7.37 -5.74
CA LEU A 39 -6.68 7.90 -4.91
C LEU A 39 -6.76 9.43 -4.93
N PRO A 40 -7.24 10.09 -3.85
CA PRO A 40 -7.44 11.54 -3.84
C PRO A 40 -6.12 12.31 -3.95
N TYR A 41 -5.02 11.72 -3.46
CA TYR A 41 -3.69 12.29 -3.51
C TYR A 41 -2.66 11.17 -3.53
N LEU A 42 -1.74 11.20 -4.49
CA LEU A 42 -0.59 10.33 -4.58
C LEU A 42 0.45 10.84 -3.59
N PRO A 43 0.67 10.15 -2.45
CA PRO A 43 1.58 10.64 -1.45
C PRO A 43 3.00 10.68 -2.00
N ARG A 44 3.77 11.63 -1.48
CA ARG A 44 5.22 11.75 -1.69
C ARG A 44 5.95 10.67 -0.91
N GLU A 45 5.68 9.42 -1.27
CA GLU A 45 6.55 8.30 -0.95
C GLU A 45 7.59 8.32 -2.06
N ALA A 46 8.84 8.66 -1.73
CA ALA A 46 9.93 8.35 -2.66
C ALA A 46 9.78 6.87 -2.99
N ASP A 47 9.80 6.49 -4.26
CA ASP A 47 9.90 5.09 -4.62
C ASP A 47 11.16 4.53 -3.91
N ILE A 48 10.92 3.85 -2.78
CA ILE A 48 11.97 3.38 -1.87
C ILE A 48 12.77 2.29 -2.60
N TYR A 49 12.19 1.70 -3.65
CA TYR A 49 12.73 0.60 -4.44
C TYR A 49 12.86 0.98 -5.91
N LYS A 50 13.64 2.03 -6.20
CA LYS A 50 14.12 2.31 -7.55
C LYS A 50 14.66 1.02 -8.21
N GLY A 51 14.05 0.60 -9.31
CA GLY A 51 14.51 -0.52 -10.12
C GLY A 51 13.68 -1.80 -10.02
N GLU A 52 12.40 -1.73 -9.65
CA GLU A 52 11.48 -2.87 -9.84
C GLU A 52 11.08 -3.05 -11.31
N ILE A 53 10.86 -1.95 -12.03
CA ILE A 53 10.45 -1.96 -13.44
C ILE A 53 11.66 -1.72 -14.34
N ASN A 54 11.92 -2.63 -15.27
CA ASN A 54 13.00 -2.49 -16.23
C ASN A 54 12.53 -1.69 -17.46
N PRO A 55 13.12 -0.52 -17.76
CA PRO A 55 12.70 0.33 -18.88
C PRO A 55 13.03 -0.25 -20.27
N ASN A 56 13.75 -1.37 -20.33
CA ASN A 56 13.94 -2.14 -21.57
C ASN A 56 12.86 -3.20 -21.79
N ILE A 57 12.06 -3.51 -20.77
CA ILE A 57 10.97 -4.50 -20.80
C ILE A 57 9.61 -3.79 -20.82
N SER A 58 9.43 -2.81 -19.94
CA SER A 58 8.30 -1.90 -19.95
C SER A 58 8.69 -0.61 -20.66
N CYS A 59 7.76 0.04 -21.36
CA CYS A 59 7.96 1.38 -21.90
C CYS A 59 8.02 2.46 -20.81
N LEU A 60 7.66 2.12 -19.56
CA LEU A 60 7.77 3.01 -18.43
C LEU A 60 9.25 3.22 -18.07
N ALA A 61 9.76 4.41 -18.33
CA ALA A 61 11.10 4.80 -17.94
C ALA A 61 11.11 5.18 -16.45
N THR A 62 11.67 4.34 -15.58
CA THR A 62 11.72 4.57 -14.12
C THR A 62 12.62 5.75 -13.74
N TYR A 63 12.13 6.96 -13.97
CA TYR A 63 12.70 8.21 -13.47
C TYR A 63 11.69 8.99 -12.62
N ASP A 64 10.52 8.40 -12.39
CA ASP A 64 9.42 9.05 -11.68
C ASP A 64 9.67 9.12 -10.19
N GLN A 65 9.15 10.18 -9.59
CA GLN A 65 9.51 10.60 -8.24
C GLN A 65 8.50 10.10 -7.19
N SER A 66 7.33 9.67 -7.63
CA SER A 66 6.27 9.06 -6.82
C SER A 66 5.47 8.05 -7.65
N GLY A 67 5.14 6.91 -7.06
CA GLY A 67 4.30 5.91 -7.70
C GLY A 67 3.68 4.94 -6.71
N ARG A 68 2.75 4.13 -7.22
CA ARG A 68 1.93 3.22 -6.42
C ARG A 68 1.65 1.95 -7.20
N TRP A 69 1.81 0.83 -6.51
CA TRP A 69 1.42 -0.47 -7.00
C TRP A 69 0.01 -0.83 -6.55
N TYR A 70 -0.70 -1.45 -7.47
CA TYR A 70 -2.01 -2.05 -7.27
C TYR A 70 -1.99 -3.49 -7.74
N LYS A 71 -2.80 -4.33 -7.09
CA LYS A 71 -3.03 -5.71 -7.50
C LYS A 71 -4.52 -5.98 -7.58
N PHE A 72 -4.93 -6.73 -8.59
CA PHE A 72 -6.30 -7.17 -8.77
C PHE A 72 -6.32 -8.43 -9.62
N ALA A 73 -7.34 -9.26 -9.49
CA ALA A 73 -7.41 -10.53 -10.21
C ALA A 73 -8.75 -10.69 -10.91
N SER A 74 -8.72 -11.30 -12.09
CA SER A 74 -9.94 -11.78 -12.74
C SER A 74 -10.34 -13.13 -12.15
N THR A 75 -11.64 -13.32 -11.92
CA THR A 75 -12.20 -14.63 -11.51
C THR A 75 -12.24 -15.65 -12.64
N GLY A 76 -12.01 -15.22 -13.89
CA GLY A 76 -12.10 -16.06 -15.07
C GLY A 76 -11.71 -15.33 -16.37
N PRO A 77 -12.06 -15.90 -17.53
CA PRO A 77 -11.81 -15.29 -18.83
C PRO A 77 -12.59 -13.98 -18.99
N GLY A 78 -12.04 -13.05 -19.76
CA GLY A 78 -12.68 -11.77 -20.06
C GLY A 78 -11.69 -10.75 -20.61
N GLU A 79 -12.09 -9.50 -20.59
CA GLU A 79 -11.31 -8.35 -21.05
C GLU A 79 -11.11 -7.37 -19.90
N LEU A 80 -9.86 -7.10 -19.55
CA LEU A 80 -9.50 -5.97 -18.71
C LEU A 80 -9.56 -4.69 -19.54
N ASN A 81 -10.41 -3.77 -19.11
CA ASN A 81 -10.51 -2.42 -19.64
C ASN A 81 -10.55 -1.44 -18.48
N PHE A 82 -9.49 -0.65 -18.34
CA PHE A 82 -9.41 0.39 -17.33
C PHE A 82 -9.06 1.73 -17.95
N THR A 83 -9.64 2.80 -17.42
CA THR A 83 -9.28 4.19 -17.71
C THR A 83 -8.78 4.85 -16.44
N LEU A 84 -7.61 5.48 -16.51
CA LEU A 84 -7.06 6.33 -15.47
C LEU A 84 -7.52 7.77 -15.74
N HIS A 85 -8.23 8.33 -14.77
CA HIS A 85 -8.73 9.70 -14.76
C HIS A 85 -7.92 10.54 -13.76
N PRO A 86 -6.99 11.39 -14.22
CA PRO A 86 -6.35 12.37 -13.33
C PRO A 86 -7.42 13.26 -12.69
N ILE A 87 -7.31 13.52 -11.38
CA ILE A 87 -8.21 14.46 -10.69
C ILE A 87 -8.09 15.86 -11.28
N ASP A 88 -6.87 16.25 -11.61
CA ASP A 88 -6.57 17.41 -12.44
C ASP A 88 -6.00 16.94 -13.78
N SER A 89 -6.75 17.18 -14.86
CA SER A 89 -6.41 16.77 -16.23
C SER A 89 -5.11 17.38 -16.79
N THR A 90 -4.49 18.32 -16.08
CA THR A 90 -3.18 18.85 -16.46
C THR A 90 -2.03 17.93 -16.04
N TYR A 91 -2.25 17.04 -15.07
CA TYR A 91 -1.25 16.08 -14.61
C TYR A 91 -1.17 14.87 -15.51
N ASP A 92 0.08 14.52 -15.80
CA ASP A 92 0.43 13.31 -16.54
C ASP A 92 0.69 12.18 -15.55
N PHE A 93 0.06 11.05 -15.82
CA PHE A 93 0.26 9.81 -15.10
C PHE A 93 0.71 8.74 -16.07
N ASP A 94 1.87 8.18 -15.74
CA ASP A 94 2.44 7.06 -16.45
C ASP A 94 2.08 5.76 -15.73
N TRP A 95 1.96 4.66 -16.48
CA TRP A 95 1.59 3.39 -15.89
C TRP A 95 2.19 2.18 -16.62
N ALA A 96 2.32 1.08 -15.89
CA ALA A 96 2.74 -0.21 -16.43
C ALA A 96 1.92 -1.34 -15.81
N LEU A 97 1.51 -2.30 -16.65
CA LEU A 97 0.65 -3.41 -16.30
C LEU A 97 1.39 -4.74 -16.54
N PHE A 98 1.31 -5.64 -15.56
CA PHE A 98 1.98 -6.93 -15.57
C PHE A 98 1.03 -8.09 -15.21
N ASN A 99 1.32 -9.28 -15.71
CA ASN A 99 0.67 -10.54 -15.34
C ASN A 99 1.55 -11.35 -14.37
N LEU A 100 1.17 -11.45 -13.11
CA LEU A 100 1.90 -12.18 -12.07
C LEU A 100 1.16 -13.45 -11.63
N SER A 101 0.35 -14.05 -12.51
CA SER A 101 -0.40 -15.27 -12.17
C SER A 101 0.51 -16.45 -11.81
N ASN A 102 1.72 -16.48 -12.37
CA ASN A 102 2.72 -17.53 -12.15
C ASN A 102 4.13 -16.95 -11.96
N SER A 103 4.23 -15.70 -11.52
CA SER A 103 5.50 -14.98 -11.36
C SER A 103 5.50 -14.11 -10.12
N ASP A 104 6.67 -13.90 -9.54
CA ASP A 104 6.85 -13.02 -8.39
C ASP A 104 7.27 -11.59 -8.81
N CYS A 105 7.10 -10.62 -7.91
CA CYS A 105 7.52 -9.22 -8.14
C CYS A 105 8.97 -9.06 -8.62
N SER A 106 9.88 -9.94 -8.17
CA SER A 106 11.30 -9.91 -8.58
C SER A 106 11.52 -10.22 -10.07
N GLU A 107 10.55 -10.87 -10.73
CA GLU A 107 10.63 -11.21 -12.14
C GLU A 107 10.27 -10.04 -13.07
N ILE A 108 9.60 -9.00 -12.56
CA ILE A 108 9.23 -7.79 -13.33
C ILE A 108 10.45 -7.16 -14.01
N TRP A 109 11.60 -7.19 -13.34
CA TRP A 109 12.83 -6.62 -13.89
C TRP A 109 13.43 -7.45 -15.04
N SER A 110 13.19 -8.76 -15.10
CA SER A 110 13.99 -9.68 -15.94
C SER A 110 13.18 -10.54 -16.90
N ASN A 111 11.87 -10.66 -16.70
CA ASN A 111 11.00 -11.50 -17.51
C ASN A 111 10.13 -10.63 -18.44
N PRO A 112 10.49 -10.47 -19.73
CA PRO A 112 9.71 -9.65 -20.64
C PRO A 112 8.32 -10.21 -20.95
N SER A 113 8.08 -11.50 -20.73
CA SER A 113 6.80 -12.14 -21.05
C SER A 113 5.67 -11.79 -20.08
N ILE A 114 5.97 -11.18 -18.93
CA ILE A 114 4.95 -10.77 -17.96
C ILE A 114 4.51 -9.32 -18.11
N ALA A 115 5.21 -8.51 -18.91
CA ALA A 115 4.78 -7.14 -19.23
C ALA A 115 3.65 -7.17 -20.27
N LEU A 116 2.51 -6.59 -19.93
CA LEU A 116 1.30 -6.63 -20.76
C LEU A 116 1.13 -5.36 -21.58
N ALA A 117 1.22 -4.22 -20.91
CA ALA A 117 1.00 -2.91 -21.50
C ALA A 117 1.60 -1.84 -20.59
N CYS A 118 1.82 -0.66 -21.16
CA CYS A 118 2.27 0.51 -20.42
C CYS A 118 1.97 1.75 -21.24
N ASN A 119 1.96 2.91 -20.59
CA ASN A 119 2.20 4.17 -21.25
C ASN A 119 3.43 4.86 -20.64
N PHE A 120 4.01 5.74 -21.44
CA PHE A 120 4.96 6.74 -21.00
C PHE A 120 4.82 7.90 -22.00
N TYR A 121 3.84 8.78 -21.77
CA TYR A 121 3.41 9.76 -22.79
C TYR A 121 3.06 11.10 -22.19
N GLY A 122 4.01 12.05 -22.24
CA GLY A 122 3.77 13.44 -21.90
C GLY A 122 3.75 14.35 -23.13
N VAL A 123 2.61 14.99 -23.41
CA VAL A 123 2.54 16.12 -24.35
C VAL A 123 1.93 17.30 -23.62
N GLN A 124 2.68 18.40 -23.56
CA GLN A 124 2.25 19.64 -22.92
C GLN A 124 0.85 20.07 -23.40
N GLY A 125 -0.13 20.00 -22.49
CA GLY A 125 -1.52 20.40 -22.73
C GLY A 125 -2.49 19.28 -23.13
N ASN A 126 -2.04 18.01 -23.20
CA ASN A 126 -2.91 16.86 -23.45
C ASN A 126 -2.46 15.62 -22.67
N ASN A 127 -2.49 15.73 -21.33
CA ASN A 127 -2.12 14.69 -20.37
C ASN A 127 -3.36 14.01 -19.74
N GLY A 128 -4.47 14.03 -20.47
CA GLY A 128 -5.76 13.57 -19.97
C GLY A 128 -5.83 12.05 -19.78
N HIS A 129 -7.05 11.51 -19.85
CA HIS A 129 -7.34 10.09 -19.62
C HIS A 129 -6.43 9.11 -20.37
N THR A 130 -5.86 8.15 -19.65
CA THR A 130 -4.97 7.09 -20.17
C THR A 130 -5.49 5.71 -19.77
N GLY A 131 -4.89 4.62 -20.27
CA GLY A 131 -5.19 3.27 -19.78
C GLY A 131 -5.24 2.19 -20.86
N ALA A 132 -5.47 0.95 -20.43
CA ALA A 132 -5.72 -0.19 -21.32
C ALA A 132 -7.20 -0.24 -21.73
N ASN A 133 -7.69 0.82 -22.36
CA ASN A 133 -9.12 1.05 -22.62
C ASN A 133 -9.53 0.93 -24.09
N GLY A 134 -8.58 0.67 -25.00
CA GLY A 134 -8.84 0.58 -26.44
C GLY A 134 -9.22 1.92 -27.10
N LEU A 135 -9.12 3.04 -26.38
CA LEU A 135 -9.41 4.36 -26.91
C LEU A 135 -8.22 4.89 -27.74
N PRO A 136 -8.46 5.82 -28.68
CA PRO A 136 -7.38 6.47 -29.42
C PRO A 136 -6.51 7.37 -28.53
N GLY A 137 -5.29 7.66 -28.96
CA GLY A 137 -4.34 8.54 -28.28
C GLY A 137 -3.07 7.82 -27.86
N GLY A 138 -1.93 8.54 -27.84
CA GLY A 138 -0.61 7.94 -27.58
C GLY A 138 -0.41 7.40 -26.16
N ALA A 139 -1.30 7.74 -25.23
CA ALA A 139 -1.28 7.31 -23.84
C ALA A 139 -2.21 6.12 -23.54
N ASN A 140 -3.01 5.69 -24.53
CA ASN A 140 -3.92 4.55 -24.39
C ASN A 140 -3.34 3.32 -25.11
N THR A 141 -3.61 2.15 -24.57
CA THR A 141 -3.30 0.87 -25.23
C THR A 141 -4.59 0.12 -25.54
N ALA A 142 -4.47 -0.96 -26.33
CA ALA A 142 -5.54 -1.93 -26.44
C ALA A 142 -5.91 -2.50 -25.05
N SER A 143 -7.17 -2.86 -24.89
CA SER A 143 -7.64 -3.66 -23.75
C SER A 143 -7.02 -5.05 -23.76
N ILE A 144 -6.97 -5.68 -22.58
CA ILE A 144 -6.22 -6.92 -22.38
C ILE A 144 -7.19 -8.08 -22.26
N LEU A 145 -7.18 -8.98 -23.24
CA LEU A 145 -7.92 -10.23 -23.18
C LEU A 145 -7.18 -11.24 -22.29
N THR A 146 -7.94 -11.95 -21.46
CA THR A 146 -7.47 -13.07 -20.66
C THR A 146 -8.36 -14.29 -20.90
N ASP A 147 -7.73 -15.43 -21.16
CA ASP A 147 -8.43 -16.71 -21.39
C ASP A 147 -8.65 -17.50 -20.09
N THR A 148 -8.05 -17.06 -18.99
CA THR A 148 -8.14 -17.68 -17.66
C THR A 148 -8.23 -16.63 -16.56
N ALA A 149 -8.42 -17.07 -15.31
CA ALA A 149 -8.15 -16.22 -14.15
C ALA A 149 -6.69 -15.71 -14.23
N THR A 150 -6.51 -14.41 -14.03
CA THR A 150 -5.22 -13.73 -14.15
C THR A 150 -5.04 -12.74 -13.01
N ILE A 151 -3.86 -12.77 -12.39
CA ILE A 151 -3.44 -11.81 -11.36
C ILE A 151 -2.67 -10.68 -12.04
N PHE A 152 -3.23 -9.48 -11.97
CA PHE A 152 -2.66 -8.27 -12.54
C PHE A 152 -1.97 -7.42 -11.48
N TYR A 153 -0.86 -6.83 -11.87
CA TYR A 153 -0.18 -5.78 -11.11
C TYR A 153 -0.09 -4.53 -11.97
N LEU A 154 -0.60 -3.42 -11.45
CA LEU A 154 -0.59 -2.11 -12.10
C LEU A 154 0.26 -1.17 -11.28
N TYR A 155 1.30 -0.61 -11.88
CA TYR A 155 2.04 0.51 -11.32
C TYR A 155 1.56 1.80 -11.98
N VAL A 156 1.30 2.82 -11.17
CA VAL A 156 0.94 4.17 -11.62
C VAL A 156 1.89 5.16 -10.97
N SER A 157 2.52 6.00 -11.78
CA SER A 157 3.48 7.01 -11.35
C SER A 157 3.21 8.37 -11.96
N SER A 158 3.84 9.38 -11.36
CA SER A 158 3.95 10.70 -11.98
C SER A 158 5.37 11.23 -11.79
N TYR A 159 5.87 11.92 -12.82
CA TYR A 159 7.13 12.65 -12.73
C TYR A 159 7.05 13.83 -11.74
N PHE A 160 5.86 14.43 -11.60
CA PHE A 160 5.68 15.63 -10.79
C PHE A 160 5.61 15.29 -9.29
N LEU A 161 6.38 16.03 -8.48
CA LEU A 161 6.16 16.12 -7.04
C LEU A 161 5.48 17.46 -6.75
N HIS A 162 4.26 17.44 -6.23
CA HIS A 162 3.61 18.65 -5.77
C HIS A 162 3.04 18.49 -4.37
N ASP A 163 3.23 19.51 -3.54
CA ASP A 163 2.70 19.59 -2.18
C ASP A 163 1.22 20.05 -2.16
N ASN A 164 0.51 19.99 -3.31
CA ASN A 164 -0.89 20.39 -3.43
C ASN A 164 -1.80 19.15 -3.56
N ASP A 165 -2.99 19.25 -2.96
CA ASP A 165 -3.98 18.16 -2.81
C ASP A 165 -4.59 17.64 -4.14
N SER A 166 -4.04 17.95 -5.31
CA SER A 166 -4.63 17.62 -6.62
C SER A 166 -3.87 16.56 -7.43
N LEU A 167 -2.72 16.07 -6.96
CA LEU A 167 -1.97 15.00 -7.63
C LEU A 167 -2.57 13.61 -7.33
N GLY A 168 -3.81 13.37 -7.73
CA GLY A 168 -4.48 12.08 -7.56
C GLY A 168 -5.19 11.62 -8.84
N TYR A 169 -5.80 10.44 -8.80
CA TYR A 169 -6.50 9.85 -9.93
C TYR A 169 -7.59 8.87 -9.51
N THR A 170 -8.50 8.61 -10.45
CA THR A 170 -9.47 7.51 -10.40
C THR A 170 -9.10 6.45 -11.42
N LEU A 171 -9.05 5.19 -11.02
CA LEU A 171 -9.03 4.02 -11.90
C LEU A 171 -10.47 3.55 -12.08
N ASP A 172 -10.94 3.61 -13.31
CA ASP A 172 -12.29 3.19 -13.71
C ASP A 172 -12.21 1.89 -14.52
N PHE A 173 -12.70 0.80 -13.95
CA PHE A 173 -12.78 -0.53 -14.55
C PHE A 173 -14.19 -0.87 -15.04
N SER A 174 -15.11 0.09 -15.17
CA SER A 174 -16.53 -0.14 -15.51
C SER A 174 -16.75 -0.84 -16.85
N GLN A 175 -15.77 -0.82 -17.73
CA GLN A 175 -15.80 -1.49 -19.03
C GLN A 175 -15.09 -2.85 -19.02
N THR A 176 -14.50 -3.26 -17.89
CA THR A 176 -13.96 -4.62 -17.70
C THR A 176 -15.09 -5.63 -17.72
N THR A 177 -14.88 -6.77 -18.38
CA THR A 177 -15.95 -7.77 -18.62
C THR A 177 -15.88 -9.00 -17.73
N PHE A 178 -14.80 -9.18 -16.96
CA PHE A 178 -14.71 -10.20 -15.92
C PHE A 178 -15.07 -9.63 -14.54
N ASP A 179 -15.51 -10.50 -13.63
CA ASP A 179 -15.67 -10.13 -12.23
C ASP A 179 -14.31 -10.13 -11.53
N PHE A 180 -14.06 -9.11 -10.70
CA PHE A 180 -12.90 -9.07 -9.83
C PHE A 180 -13.01 -10.11 -8.72
N GLU A 181 -11.88 -10.74 -8.39
CA GLU A 181 -11.80 -11.54 -7.16
C GLU A 181 -12.05 -10.61 -5.96
N VAL A 182 -13.04 -10.95 -5.14
CA VAL A 182 -13.36 -10.17 -3.94
C VAL A 182 -12.14 -10.20 -3.03
N CYS A 183 -11.69 -9.02 -2.60
CA CYS A 183 -10.70 -8.86 -1.54
C CYS A 183 -11.19 -9.66 -0.33
N SER A 184 -10.68 -10.87 -0.10
CA SER A 184 -10.99 -11.60 1.11
C SER A 184 -10.23 -10.95 2.26
N VAL A 185 -10.76 -9.86 2.79
CA VAL A 185 -10.24 -9.25 4.01
C VAL A 185 -10.65 -10.12 5.20
N ILE A 186 -9.85 -11.13 5.53
CA ILE A 186 -9.78 -11.64 6.91
C ILE A 186 -8.82 -10.75 7.71
N SER A 187 -9.06 -9.45 7.63
CA SER A 187 -8.37 -8.42 8.42
C SER A 187 -9.33 -7.25 8.55
N VAL A 188 -9.47 -6.73 9.77
CA VAL A 188 -10.18 -5.46 10.01
C VAL A 188 -9.55 -4.39 9.14
N GLU A 189 -10.35 -3.79 8.27
CA GLU A 189 -9.96 -2.68 7.40
C GLU A 189 -9.53 -1.49 8.28
N GLU A 190 -8.25 -1.09 8.22
CA GLU A 190 -7.88 0.29 8.55
C GLU A 190 -8.19 1.12 7.31
N THR A 191 -9.34 1.79 7.29
CA THR A 191 -9.69 2.75 6.23
C THR A 191 -8.55 3.77 6.10
N PRO A 192 -7.98 3.98 4.90
CA PRO A 192 -6.84 4.89 4.71
C PRO A 192 -7.29 6.35 4.66
N VAL A 193 -8.19 6.79 5.56
CA VAL A 193 -8.56 8.19 5.73
C VAL A 193 -9.06 8.41 7.17
N ASP A 194 -8.16 8.33 8.16
CA ASP A 194 -8.39 9.12 9.37
C ASP A 194 -7.11 9.76 9.87
N GLN A 195 -6.75 10.88 9.23
CA GLN A 195 -5.71 11.81 9.73
C GLN A 195 -6.06 12.36 11.12
N SER A 196 -7.28 12.14 11.62
CA SER A 196 -7.63 12.53 12.98
C SER A 196 -6.88 11.70 14.03
N PHE A 197 -6.58 10.41 13.80
CA PHE A 197 -5.94 9.54 14.77
C PHE A 197 -4.49 9.26 14.39
N LEU A 198 -3.53 9.89 15.05
CA LEU A 198 -2.09 9.67 14.86
C LEU A 198 -1.52 8.91 16.06
N LEU A 199 -0.57 8.00 15.81
CA LEU A 199 0.10 7.20 16.83
C LEU A 199 1.60 7.09 16.47
N TYR A 200 2.50 7.57 17.34
CA TYR A 200 3.94 7.68 17.06
C TYR A 200 4.80 7.65 18.33
N PRO A 201 6.09 7.26 18.26
CA PRO A 201 6.76 6.66 17.11
C PRO A 201 6.27 5.22 16.86
N LYS A 202 6.40 4.76 15.61
CA LYS A 202 6.19 3.35 15.24
C LYS A 202 7.48 2.86 14.55
N PRO A 203 8.22 1.89 15.11
CA PRO A 203 8.07 1.26 16.43
C PRO A 203 8.29 2.22 17.62
N ALA A 204 7.77 1.86 18.80
CA ALA A 204 7.92 2.62 20.04
C ALA A 204 8.89 1.91 21.02
N SER A 205 9.73 2.66 21.74
CA SER A 205 10.65 2.12 22.75
C SER A 205 10.18 2.45 24.17
N ASP A 206 10.22 3.73 24.52
CA ASP A 206 10.05 4.23 25.89
C ASP A 206 8.68 4.87 26.10
N PHE A 207 8.18 5.55 25.06
CA PHE A 207 6.90 6.24 25.08
C PHE A 207 6.19 6.06 23.75
N ILE A 208 4.86 6.14 23.81
CA ILE A 208 4.03 6.35 22.62
C ILE A 208 3.17 7.59 22.82
N TYR A 209 3.03 8.33 21.74
CA TYR A 209 2.19 9.50 21.62
C TYR A 209 1.00 9.17 20.76
N PHE A 210 -0.17 9.68 21.14
CA PHE A 210 -1.33 9.68 20.28
C PHE A 210 -1.93 11.08 20.16
N ASN A 211 -2.40 11.41 18.97
CA ASN A 211 -3.18 12.62 18.72
C ASN A 211 -4.53 12.20 18.13
N PHE A 212 -5.62 12.69 18.73
CA PHE A 212 -6.96 12.53 18.19
C PHE A 212 -7.70 13.86 18.24
N ASN A 213 -8.03 14.42 17.07
CA ASN A 213 -8.61 15.76 16.96
C ASN A 213 -10.15 15.78 17.01
N LYS A 214 -10.79 14.63 17.25
CA LYS A 214 -12.24 14.49 17.45
C LYS A 214 -12.57 14.15 18.91
N PRO A 215 -13.79 14.42 19.39
CA PRO A 215 -14.24 13.95 20.70
C PRO A 215 -14.20 12.42 20.79
N PHE A 216 -13.77 11.90 21.94
CA PHE A 216 -13.77 10.48 22.23
C PHE A 216 -14.15 10.23 23.68
N LEU A 217 -14.63 9.03 23.98
CA LEU A 217 -15.11 8.59 25.29
C LEU A 217 -13.97 7.98 26.12
N SER A 218 -13.16 7.12 25.50
CA SER A 218 -12.03 6.45 26.16
C SER A 218 -10.98 6.01 25.14
N TRP A 219 -9.82 5.61 25.65
CA TRP A 219 -8.84 4.84 24.88
C TRP A 219 -8.32 3.65 25.67
N HIS A 220 -7.88 2.62 24.95
CA HIS A 220 -7.34 1.38 25.50
C HIS A 220 -6.08 0.94 24.72
N ILE A 221 -5.15 0.29 25.41
CA ILE A 221 -4.10 -0.50 24.79
C ILE A 221 -4.39 -1.96 25.10
N LEU A 222 -4.37 -2.79 24.06
CA LEU A 222 -4.61 -4.23 24.10
C LEU A 222 -3.32 -4.99 23.74
N ASN A 223 -3.13 -6.15 24.37
CA ASN A 223 -2.19 -7.15 23.84
C ASN A 223 -2.85 -7.98 22.72
N LEU A 224 -2.09 -8.89 22.10
CA LEU A 224 -2.59 -9.77 21.03
C LEU A 224 -3.68 -10.77 21.48
N GLN A 225 -3.86 -10.98 22.78
CA GLN A 225 -4.94 -11.79 23.33
C GLN A 225 -6.23 -10.98 23.56
N GLY A 226 -6.23 -9.68 23.20
CA GLY A 226 -7.36 -8.77 23.43
C GLY A 226 -7.51 -8.32 24.88
N ALA A 227 -6.51 -8.55 25.74
CA ALA A 227 -6.55 -8.07 27.11
C ALA A 227 -6.14 -6.59 27.18
N ILE A 228 -6.96 -5.77 27.85
CA ILE A 228 -6.65 -4.37 28.15
C ILE A 228 -5.49 -4.33 29.14
N ILE A 229 -4.38 -3.72 28.72
CA ILE A 229 -3.18 -3.52 29.55
C ILE A 229 -3.04 -2.08 30.03
N CYS A 230 -3.70 -1.13 29.35
CA CYS A 230 -3.71 0.29 29.71
C CYS A 230 -5.01 0.93 29.20
N SER A 231 -5.55 1.91 29.92
CA SER A 231 -6.73 2.64 29.49
C SER A 231 -6.88 3.99 30.18
N SER A 232 -7.61 4.91 29.57
CA SER A 232 -8.04 6.16 30.21
C SER A 232 -9.34 6.69 29.61
N GLU A 233 -10.08 7.42 30.42
CA GLU A 233 -11.32 8.13 30.06
C GLU A 233 -11.08 9.65 29.86
N THR A 234 -9.83 10.12 29.91
CA THR A 234 -9.52 11.56 29.98
C THR A 234 -8.64 12.08 28.83
N HIS A 235 -8.85 13.37 28.49
CA HIS A 235 -8.14 14.13 27.46
C HIS A 235 -6.69 14.52 27.80
N ASN A 236 -6.18 14.21 28.99
CA ASN A 236 -5.08 14.98 29.57
C ASN A 236 -3.66 14.43 29.37
N SER A 237 -3.48 13.23 28.80
CA SER A 237 -2.14 12.80 28.41
C SER A 237 -2.13 12.17 27.02
N GLN A 238 -1.50 12.88 26.10
CA GLN A 238 -1.16 12.39 24.76
C GLN A 238 0.10 11.51 24.77
N MET A 239 0.78 11.34 25.92
CA MET A 239 1.99 10.55 26.06
C MET A 239 1.78 9.42 27.06
N ILE A 240 2.16 8.21 26.69
CA ILE A 240 2.03 7.00 27.51
C ILE A 240 3.41 6.38 27.65
N SER A 241 3.84 6.18 28.90
CA SER A 241 5.07 5.43 29.20
C SER A 241 4.87 3.96 28.88
N LEU A 242 5.86 3.38 28.21
CA LEU A 242 5.89 1.98 27.83
C LEU A 242 6.86 1.16 28.69
N GLU A 243 7.53 1.75 29.67
CA GLU A 243 8.59 1.14 30.48
C GLU A 243 8.18 -0.23 31.07
N SER A 244 6.94 -0.35 31.53
CA SER A 244 6.40 -1.56 32.14
C SER A 244 5.89 -2.62 31.16
N TYR A 245 5.84 -2.35 29.86
CA TYR A 245 5.33 -3.30 28.85
C TYR A 245 6.48 -4.01 28.12
N PRO A 246 6.39 -5.33 27.91
CA PRO A 246 7.42 -6.09 27.19
C PRO A 246 7.46 -5.75 25.70
N ASN A 247 8.54 -6.15 25.03
CA ASN A 247 8.62 -6.08 23.57
C ASN A 247 7.53 -6.96 22.96
N GLY A 248 6.81 -6.44 21.97
CA GLY A 248 5.66 -7.14 21.42
C GLY A 248 4.76 -6.27 20.55
N ILE A 249 3.71 -6.89 20.01
CA ILE A 249 2.69 -6.21 19.20
C ILE A 249 1.51 -5.83 20.10
N TYR A 250 1.03 -4.62 19.93
CA TYR A 250 -0.08 -4.05 20.69
C TYR A 250 -1.06 -3.34 19.75
N ILE A 251 -2.31 -3.22 20.21
CA ILE A 251 -3.36 -2.47 19.52
C ILE A 251 -3.75 -1.29 20.41
N PHE A 252 -3.77 -0.10 19.84
CA PHE A 252 -4.29 1.10 20.47
C PHE A 252 -5.71 1.35 19.95
N GLU A 253 -6.68 1.47 20.84
CA GLU A 253 -8.08 1.72 20.49
C GLU A 253 -8.56 3.05 21.06
N ILE A 254 -9.32 3.81 20.27
CA ILE A 254 -10.05 4.99 20.70
C ILE A 254 -11.54 4.71 20.50
N GLN A 255 -12.31 4.81 21.58
CA GLN A 255 -13.75 4.69 21.57
C GLN A 255 -14.37 6.08 21.38
N THR A 256 -15.17 6.27 20.35
CA THR A 256 -16.02 7.46 20.17
C THR A 256 -17.48 7.12 20.44
N SER A 257 -18.38 8.11 20.36
CA SER A 257 -19.82 7.88 20.44
C SER A 257 -20.38 7.10 19.24
N GLU A 258 -19.65 7.04 18.12
CA GLU A 258 -20.13 6.48 16.86
C GLU A 258 -19.39 5.19 16.46
N SER A 259 -18.11 5.07 16.83
CA SER A 259 -17.23 3.99 16.36
C SER A 259 -16.05 3.72 17.31
N VAL A 260 -15.36 2.60 17.05
CA VAL A 260 -14.04 2.29 17.61
C VAL A 260 -13.00 2.42 16.51
N LEU A 261 -11.94 3.18 16.77
CA LEU A 261 -10.78 3.26 15.88
C LEU A 261 -9.61 2.52 16.51
N SER A 262 -8.96 1.66 15.73
CA SER A 262 -7.83 0.85 16.20
C SER A 262 -6.58 1.11 15.36
N LYS A 263 -5.42 1.16 16.01
CA LYS A 263 -4.10 1.23 15.35
C LYS A 263 -3.13 0.24 16.00
N LYS A 264 -2.51 -0.59 15.17
CA LYS A 264 -1.42 -1.47 15.62
C LYS A 264 -0.12 -0.68 15.83
N PHE A 265 0.64 -1.03 16.87
CA PHE A 265 2.02 -0.59 17.08
C PHE A 265 2.88 -1.72 17.68
N VAL A 266 4.20 -1.52 17.65
CA VAL A 266 5.19 -2.47 18.16
C VAL A 266 6.01 -1.79 19.23
N ILE A 267 6.17 -2.44 20.38
CA ILE A 267 7.15 -2.07 21.40
C ILE A 267 8.46 -2.80 21.12
N ASN A 268 9.54 -2.05 20.96
CA ASN A 268 10.88 -2.57 20.75
C ASN A 268 11.91 -1.72 21.51
N LYS A 269 12.29 -2.21 22.70
CA LYS A 269 13.37 -1.70 23.54
C LYS A 269 14.67 -2.46 23.30
#